data_AF-A0A1B8DBV0-F1
#
_entry.id   AF-A0A1B8DBV0-F1
#
_cell.length_a   1.000
_cell.length_b   1.000
_cell.length_c   1.000
_cell.angle_alpha   90.00
_cell.angle_beta   90.00
_cell.angle_gamma   90.00
#
_symmetry.space_group_name_H-M   'P 1'
#
loop_
_entity.id
_entity.type
_entity.pdbx_description
1 polymer ?
#
loop_
_entity_poly.entity_id
_entity_poly.type
_entity_poly.pdbx_seq_one_letter_code
_entity_poly.pdbx_strand_id
1 'polypeptide(L)'
;MAGGRMKYRHLGRTSAHRQALLRNLVTSLFTHESIQTTWPKAKEAQRVLRIEPLKGDQAPSAILELVDGPKDMRFAMTARTLARVQEAGQEVNDMTAKNIMKVTRYRPDADADLQRMVADLRDLEIEDPKREKGVEKRWGGKI
;
A
#
# COMPACT_ATOMS: atom_id res chain seq x y z
N MET A 1 -9.50 -39.83 4.09
CA MET A 1 -10.34 -39.04 5.00
C MET A 1 -10.66 -37.71 4.34
N ALA A 2 -11.94 -37.32 4.35
CA ALA A 2 -12.45 -36.11 3.70
C ALA A 2 -11.86 -34.85 4.33
N GLY A 3 -11.15 -34.03 3.55
CA GLY A 3 -10.56 -32.78 4.00
C GLY A 3 -11.56 -31.64 4.00
N GLY A 4 -11.96 -31.16 5.17
CA GLY A 4 -12.72 -29.92 5.31
C GLY A 4 -11.92 -28.72 4.84
N ARG A 5 -12.60 -27.71 4.27
CA ARG A 5 -11.96 -26.45 3.83
C ARG A 5 -11.39 -25.73 5.05
N MET A 6 -10.07 -25.50 5.06
CA MET A 6 -9.40 -24.80 6.15
C MET A 6 -9.94 -23.37 6.28
N LYS A 7 -10.34 -22.98 7.51
CA LYS A 7 -10.90 -21.66 7.79
C LYS A 7 -9.86 -20.53 7.73
N TYR A 8 -8.60 -20.84 8.00
CA TYR A 8 -7.50 -19.88 8.09
C TYR A 8 -6.16 -20.52 7.73
N ARG A 9 -5.14 -19.70 7.44
CA ARG A 9 -3.80 -20.22 7.11
C ARG A 9 -3.05 -20.62 8.38
N HIS A 10 -2.41 -21.78 8.36
CA HIS A 10 -1.58 -22.25 9.48
C HIS A 10 -0.20 -21.56 9.57
N LEU A 11 0.25 -20.90 8.50
CA LEU A 11 1.53 -20.17 8.44
C LEU A 11 2.76 -21.00 8.87
N GLY A 12 2.70 -22.32 8.71
CA GLY A 12 3.76 -23.25 9.11
C GLY A 12 4.04 -23.25 10.62
N ARG A 13 3.05 -22.94 11.47
CA ARG A 13 3.22 -22.78 12.92
C ARG A 13 2.23 -23.61 13.72
N THR A 14 2.60 -23.93 14.97
CA THR A 14 1.69 -24.48 15.98
C THR A 14 0.59 -23.46 16.33
N SER A 15 -0.52 -23.92 16.91
CA SER A 15 -1.64 -23.04 17.29
C SER A 15 -1.20 -21.89 18.20
N ALA A 16 -0.45 -22.18 19.27
CA ALA A 16 0.04 -21.18 20.22
C ALA A 16 0.96 -20.15 19.56
N HIS A 17 1.94 -20.60 18.75
CA HIS A 17 2.85 -19.70 18.05
C HIS A 17 2.11 -18.85 17.01
N ARG A 18 1.15 -19.41 16.27
CA ARG A 18 0.32 -18.64 15.33
C ARG A 18 -0.46 -17.54 16.04
N GLN A 19 -1.10 -17.84 17.17
CA GLN A 19 -1.85 -16.86 17.94
C GLN A 19 -0.94 -15.73 18.47
N ALA A 20 0.22 -16.08 19.01
CA ALA A 20 1.21 -15.09 19.46
C ALA A 20 1.72 -14.20 18.31
N LEU A 21 2.02 -14.78 17.14
CA LEU A 21 2.43 -14.04 15.95
C LEU A 21 1.36 -13.02 15.53
N LEU A 22 0.09 -13.44 15.45
CA LEU A 22 -0.99 -12.55 15.03
C LEU A 22 -1.22 -11.42 16.04
N ARG A 23 -1.16 -11.72 17.35
CA ARG A 23 -1.23 -10.70 18.41
C ARG A 23 -0.11 -9.68 18.25
N ASN A 24 1.14 -10.13 18.04
CA ASN A 24 2.27 -9.24 17.86
C ASN A 24 2.11 -8.35 16.61
N LEU A 25 1.66 -8.91 15.48
CA LEU A 25 1.41 -8.14 14.26
C LEU A 25 0.35 -7.05 14.48
N VAL A 26 -0.73 -7.38 15.18
CA VAL A 26 -1.80 -6.42 15.51
C VAL A 26 -1.29 -5.34 16.48
N THR A 27 -0.55 -5.73 17.52
CA THR A 27 0.06 -4.77 18.46
C THR A 27 1.01 -3.81 17.75
N SER A 28 1.90 -4.32 16.89
CA SER A 28 2.79 -3.49 16.08
C SER A 28 2.02 -2.58 15.13
N LEU A 29 0.90 -3.05 14.55
CA LEU A 29 0.03 -2.23 13.71
C LEU A 29 -0.58 -1.07 14.49
N PHE A 30 -1.11 -1.30 15.69
CA PHE A 30 -1.64 -0.21 16.52
C PHE A 30 -0.55 0.76 16.99
N THR A 31 0.67 0.27 17.20
CA THR A 31 1.80 1.10 17.66
C THR A 31 2.35 1.99 16.54
N HIS A 32 2.45 1.46 15.32
CA HIS A 32 3.16 2.12 14.22
C HIS A 32 2.26 2.57 13.06
N GLU A 33 0.97 2.21 13.10
CA GLU A 33 -0.09 2.48 12.12
C GLU A 33 0.11 1.86 10.73
N SER A 34 1.34 1.48 10.39
CA SER A 34 1.72 0.77 9.17
C SER A 34 2.92 -0.14 9.44
N ILE A 35 2.86 -1.38 8.95
CA ILE A 35 3.93 -2.37 9.06
C ILE A 35 4.13 -3.13 7.73
N GLN A 36 5.36 -3.57 7.46
CA GLN A 36 5.70 -4.39 6.30
C GLN A 36 5.89 -5.85 6.70
N THR A 37 5.25 -6.78 5.99
CA THR A 37 5.39 -8.22 6.28
C THR A 37 5.07 -9.07 5.05
N THR A 38 5.09 -10.41 5.17
CA THR A 38 4.74 -11.28 4.05
C THR A 38 3.23 -11.27 3.79
N TRP A 39 2.83 -11.39 2.54
CA TRP A 39 1.44 -11.34 2.12
C TRP A 39 0.53 -12.33 2.87
N PRO A 40 0.93 -13.62 3.09
CA PRO A 40 0.11 -14.53 3.87
C PRO A 40 -0.09 -14.09 5.32
N LYS A 41 0.91 -13.46 5.96
CA LYS A 41 0.79 -12.96 7.34
C LYS A 41 -0.10 -11.72 7.41
N ALA A 42 0.10 -10.76 6.50
CA ALA A 42 -0.71 -9.54 6.43
C ALA A 42 -2.19 -9.86 6.22
N LYS A 43 -2.49 -10.82 5.33
CA LYS A 43 -3.87 -11.18 4.98
C LYS A 43 -4.63 -11.90 6.10
N GLU A 44 -3.93 -12.51 7.04
CA GLU A 44 -4.53 -13.08 8.25
C GLU A 44 -4.76 -12.02 9.34
N ALA A 45 -4.09 -10.86 9.25
CA ALA A 45 -4.20 -9.79 10.23
C ALA A 45 -5.28 -8.75 9.84
N GLN A 46 -5.27 -8.18 8.63
CA GLN A 46 -6.31 -7.21 8.17
C GLN A 46 -6.18 -6.80 6.68
N ARG A 47 -6.53 -5.55 6.31
CA ARG A 47 -6.45 -4.95 4.97
C ARG A 47 -5.00 -4.82 4.51
N VAL A 48 -4.74 -5.17 3.25
CA VAL A 48 -3.38 -5.40 2.75
C VAL A 48 -3.13 -4.67 1.43
N LEU A 49 -1.96 -4.05 1.31
CA LEU A 49 -1.38 -3.58 0.05
C LEU A 49 -0.23 -4.50 -0.34
N ARG A 50 -0.34 -5.17 -1.48
CA ARG A 50 0.76 -6.01 -1.97
C ARG A 50 1.90 -5.14 -2.49
N ILE A 51 3.12 -5.50 -2.14
CA ILE A 51 4.35 -4.86 -2.62
C ILE A 51 5.26 -5.90 -3.27
N GLU A 52 6.36 -5.43 -3.84
CA GLU A 52 7.43 -6.30 -4.31
C GLU A 52 8.03 -7.10 -3.15
N PRO A 53 8.54 -8.32 -3.40
CA PRO A 53 9.24 -9.11 -2.38
C PRO A 53 10.35 -8.29 -1.71
N LEU A 54 10.45 -8.38 -0.38
CA LEU A 54 11.61 -7.85 0.32
C LEU A 54 12.88 -8.57 -0.16
N LYS A 55 14.01 -7.87 -0.14
CA LYS A 55 15.30 -8.44 -0.54
C LYS A 55 15.70 -9.54 0.46
N GLY A 56 15.88 -10.76 -0.03
CA GLY A 56 16.24 -11.91 0.80
C GLY A 56 15.63 -13.20 0.27
N ASP A 57 14.50 -13.61 0.84
CA ASP A 57 13.65 -14.62 0.24
C ASP A 57 12.69 -13.94 -0.75
N GLN A 58 12.44 -14.54 -1.91
CA GLN A 58 11.51 -14.01 -2.92
C GLN A 58 10.03 -14.14 -2.47
N ALA A 59 9.78 -14.00 -1.16
CA ALA A 59 8.49 -14.17 -0.56
C ALA A 59 7.58 -12.98 -0.94
N PRO A 60 6.34 -13.25 -1.39
CA PRO A 60 5.39 -12.19 -1.70
C PRO A 60 5.15 -11.36 -0.43
N SER A 61 5.28 -10.04 -0.57
CA SER A 61 5.29 -9.11 0.55
C SER A 61 4.15 -8.11 0.47
N ALA A 62 3.84 -7.48 1.59
CA ALA A 62 2.73 -6.57 1.72
C ALA A 62 2.88 -5.57 2.87
N ILE A 63 2.24 -4.42 2.72
CA ILE A 63 2.02 -3.42 3.77
C ILE A 63 0.66 -3.66 4.41
N LEU A 64 0.64 -3.69 5.74
CA LEU A 64 -0.56 -3.70 6.57
C LEU A 64 -0.67 -2.34 7.23
N GLU A 65 -1.79 -1.66 7.03
CA GLU A 65 -2.00 -0.30 7.52
C GLU A 65 -3.41 -0.11 8.08
N LEU A 66 -3.55 0.85 8.99
CA LEU A 66 -4.85 1.32 9.46
C LEU A 66 -5.47 2.25 8.41
N VAL A 67 -6.72 1.97 8.06
CA VAL A 67 -7.50 2.81 7.13
C VAL A 67 -7.82 4.13 7.80
N ASP A 68 -7.79 5.21 7.03
CA ASP A 68 -8.11 6.55 7.51
C ASP A 68 -7.13 7.07 8.58
N GLY A 69 -6.03 6.35 8.80
CA GLY A 69 -4.93 6.77 9.64
C GLY A 69 -4.01 7.78 8.95
N PRO A 70 -3.10 8.41 9.70
CA PRO A 70 -2.16 9.40 9.19
C PRO A 70 -1.12 8.79 8.23
N LYS A 71 -0.88 7.46 8.30
CA LYS A 71 0.05 6.72 7.42
C LYS A 71 -0.64 5.87 6.34
N ASP A 72 -1.86 6.21 5.95
CA ASP A 72 -2.60 5.51 4.90
C ASP A 72 -1.95 5.73 3.52
N MET A 73 -1.30 4.68 3.01
CA MET A 73 -0.63 4.71 1.72
C MET A 73 -1.60 4.90 0.56
N ARG A 74 -2.84 4.40 0.63
CA ARG A 74 -3.81 4.62 -0.47
C ARG A 74 -4.23 6.08 -0.54
N PHE A 75 -4.36 6.75 0.60
CA PHE A 75 -4.60 8.19 0.64
C PHE A 75 -3.41 8.94 0.02
N ALA A 76 -2.18 8.65 0.45
CA ALA A 76 -0.96 9.26 -0.08
C ALA A 76 -0.75 9.02 -1.58
N MET A 77 -1.00 7.79 -2.06
CA MET A 77 -0.90 7.45 -3.48
C MET A 77 -1.96 8.15 -4.32
N THR A 78 -3.17 8.33 -3.78
CA THR A 78 -4.24 9.08 -4.46
C THR A 78 -3.85 10.55 -4.57
N ALA A 79 -3.33 11.15 -3.50
CA ALA A 79 -2.80 12.51 -3.52
C ALA A 79 -1.66 12.67 -4.53
N ARG A 80 -0.68 11.75 -4.55
CA ARG A 80 0.43 11.78 -5.52
C ARG A 80 -0.06 11.67 -6.97
N THR A 81 -1.07 10.84 -7.20
CA THR A 81 -1.66 10.69 -8.54
C THR A 81 -2.35 11.98 -8.97
N LEU A 82 -3.11 12.61 -8.07
CA LEU A 82 -3.75 13.91 -8.32
C LEU A 82 -2.75 15.02 -8.60
N ALA A 83 -1.69 15.13 -7.80
CA ALA A 83 -0.60 16.09 -8.02
C ALA A 83 -0.04 15.98 -9.45
N ARG A 84 0.23 14.76 -9.90
CA ARG A 84 0.75 14.47 -11.25
C ARG A 84 -0.27 14.76 -12.35
N VAL A 85 -1.52 14.35 -12.18
CA VAL A 85 -2.58 14.56 -13.18
C VAL A 85 -2.81 16.06 -13.40
N GLN A 86 -2.80 16.84 -12.31
CA GLN A 86 -2.92 18.29 -12.39
C GLN A 86 -1.69 18.96 -13.02
N GLU A 87 -0.47 18.52 -12.71
CA GLU A 87 0.77 19.03 -13.36
C GLU A 87 0.78 18.74 -14.87
N ALA A 88 0.32 17.53 -15.26
CA ALA A 88 0.25 17.13 -16.66
C ALA A 88 -0.95 17.74 -17.41
N GLY A 89 -1.84 18.48 -16.73
CA GLY A 89 -3.07 19.03 -17.32
C GLY A 89 -4.03 17.95 -17.84
N GLN A 90 -3.97 16.74 -17.29
CA GLN A 90 -4.80 15.61 -17.69
C GLN A 90 -6.11 15.59 -16.90
N GLU A 91 -7.16 15.02 -17.49
CA GLU A 91 -8.41 14.77 -16.78
C GLU A 91 -8.31 13.55 -15.86
N VAL A 92 -9.08 13.59 -14.77
CA VAL A 92 -9.14 12.51 -13.78
C VAL A 92 -9.93 11.34 -14.36
N ASN A 93 -9.30 10.18 -14.47
CA ASN A 93 -9.98 8.97 -14.92
C ASN A 93 -10.97 8.40 -13.87
N ASP A 94 -11.89 7.56 -14.31
CA ASP A 94 -12.92 6.95 -13.46
C ASP A 94 -12.37 6.16 -12.26
N MET A 95 -11.22 5.51 -12.43
CA MET A 95 -10.60 4.74 -11.34
C MET A 95 -10.07 5.67 -10.25
N THR A 96 -9.47 6.80 -10.64
CA THR A 96 -8.96 7.81 -9.73
C THR A 96 -10.11 8.49 -9.01
N ALA A 97 -11.20 8.84 -9.72
CA ALA A 97 -12.42 9.34 -9.09
C ALA A 97 -12.99 8.36 -8.04
N LYS A 98 -13.06 7.06 -8.36
CA LYS A 98 -13.47 6.01 -7.41
C LYS A 98 -12.52 5.89 -6.22
N ASN A 99 -11.22 6.06 -6.43
CA ASN A 99 -10.23 5.99 -5.36
C ASN A 99 -10.34 7.20 -4.43
N ILE A 100 -10.52 8.41 -4.97
CA ILE A 100 -10.78 9.64 -4.20
C ILE A 100 -11.98 9.40 -3.30
N MET A 101 -13.13 9.02 -3.87
CA MET A 101 -14.34 8.72 -3.12
C MET A 101 -14.09 7.70 -1.99
N LYS A 102 -13.28 6.66 -2.24
CA LYS A 102 -12.99 5.62 -1.23
C LYS A 102 -12.12 6.12 -0.09
N VAL A 103 -11.19 7.04 -0.35
CA VAL A 103 -10.25 7.53 0.68
C VAL A 103 -10.79 8.77 1.40
N THR A 104 -11.81 9.43 0.87
CA THR A 104 -12.42 10.61 1.52
C THR A 104 -13.70 10.31 2.28
N ARG A 105 -14.47 9.28 1.89
CA ARG A 105 -15.85 9.04 2.40
C ARG A 105 -16.02 9.02 3.93
N TYR A 106 -15.02 8.56 4.69
CA TYR A 106 -15.14 8.38 6.15
C TYR A 106 -14.18 9.26 6.95
N ARG A 107 -13.41 10.14 6.30
CA ARG A 107 -12.49 11.05 6.99
C ARG A 107 -13.19 12.37 7.31
N PRO A 108 -13.06 12.89 8.55
CA PRO A 108 -13.44 14.26 8.83
C PRO A 108 -12.51 15.20 8.04
N ASP A 109 -13.06 16.24 7.40
CA ASP A 109 -12.33 17.23 6.59
C ASP A 109 -11.46 16.65 5.45
N ALA A 110 -11.88 15.50 4.92
CA ALA A 110 -11.12 14.71 3.96
C ALA A 110 -10.63 15.48 2.73
N ASP A 111 -11.49 16.35 2.18
CA ASP A 111 -11.19 17.09 0.96
C ASP A 111 -10.10 18.14 1.21
N ALA A 112 -10.14 18.83 2.36
CA ALA A 112 -9.12 19.80 2.75
C ALA A 112 -7.78 19.10 3.02
N ASP A 113 -7.79 17.95 3.71
CA ASP A 113 -6.58 17.19 3.98
C ASP A 113 -5.98 16.58 2.71
N LEU A 114 -6.82 16.12 1.78
CA LEU A 114 -6.36 15.61 0.50
C LEU A 114 -5.73 16.71 -0.34
N GLN A 115 -6.35 17.89 -0.41
CA GLN A 115 -5.80 19.04 -1.12
C GLN A 115 -4.47 19.50 -0.51
N ARG A 116 -4.37 19.53 0.82
CA ARG A 116 -3.13 19.85 1.53
C ARG A 116 -2.01 18.89 1.16
N MET A 117 -2.28 17.58 1.21
CA MET A 117 -1.29 16.57 0.83
C MET A 117 -0.92 16.63 -0.66
N VAL A 118 -1.87 16.96 -1.55
CA VAL A 118 -1.59 17.20 -2.97
C VAL A 118 -0.64 18.39 -3.15
N ALA A 119 -0.84 19.47 -2.39
CA ALA A 119 0.05 20.62 -2.40
C ALA A 119 1.45 20.24 -1.88
N ASP A 120 1.53 19.60 -0.71
CA ASP A 120 2.81 19.16 -0.13
C ASP A 120 3.59 18.24 -1.08
N LEU A 121 2.89 17.33 -1.78
CA LEU A 121 3.51 16.39 -2.72
C LEU A 121 3.90 17.02 -4.06
N ARG A 122 3.37 18.20 -4.41
CA ARG A 122 3.85 18.98 -5.56
C ARG A 122 5.17 19.65 -5.23
N ASP A 123 5.29 20.17 -4.02
CA ASP A 123 6.48 20.88 -3.55
C ASP A 123 7.64 19.90 -3.24
N LEU A 124 7.31 18.64 -2.93
CA LEU A 124 8.27 17.54 -2.90
C LEU A 124 8.72 17.20 -4.32
N GLU A 125 9.75 17.93 -4.79
CA GLU A 125 10.59 17.54 -5.92
C GLU A 125 11.22 16.17 -5.63
N ILE A 126 10.53 15.11 -6.05
CA ILE A 126 11.18 13.82 -6.27
C ILE A 126 11.84 13.96 -7.62
N GLU A 127 13.16 14.15 -7.63
CA GLU A 127 13.98 13.93 -8.82
C GLU A 127 13.56 12.60 -9.43
N ASP A 128 12.91 12.67 -10.58
CA ASP A 128 12.44 11.49 -11.28
C ASP A 128 13.69 10.83 -11.89
N PRO A 129 14.18 9.68 -11.42
CA PRO A 129 15.41 9.10 -11.98
C PRO A 129 15.22 8.64 -13.44
N LYS A 130 13.99 8.71 -13.95
CA LYS A 130 13.62 8.49 -15.36
C LYS A 130 13.43 9.78 -16.16
N ARG A 131 13.68 10.97 -15.58
CA ARG A 131 13.64 12.28 -16.29
C ARG A 131 14.86 12.51 -17.19
N GLU A 132 15.83 11.59 -17.24
CA GLU A 132 16.71 11.48 -18.41
C GLU A 132 15.89 10.97 -19.60
N LYS A 133 15.60 11.89 -20.51
CA LYS A 133 14.88 11.69 -21.75
C LYS A 133 15.34 10.43 -22.49
N GLY A 134 14.42 9.48 -22.65
CA GLY A 134 14.37 8.59 -23.82
C GLY A 134 15.46 7.54 -23.95
N VAL A 135 15.43 6.48 -23.13
CA VAL A 135 15.72 5.11 -23.59
C VAL A 135 14.86 4.15 -22.78
N GLU A 136 13.88 3.51 -23.42
CA GLU A 136 13.14 2.39 -22.83
C GLU A 136 14.10 1.18 -22.74
N LYS A 137 14.89 1.06 -21.66
CA LYS A 137 15.68 -0.15 -21.40
C LYS A 137 14.77 -1.22 -20.80
N ARG A 138 14.37 -2.20 -21.62
CA ARG A 138 13.75 -3.46 -21.18
C ARG A 138 14.84 -4.43 -20.71
N TRP A 139 14.55 -5.22 -19.68
CA TRP A 139 15.39 -6.35 -19.26
C TRP A 139 15.58 -7.31 -20.45
N GLY A 140 16.82 -7.46 -20.91
CA GLY A 140 17.21 -8.22 -22.10
C GLY A 140 18.12 -7.46 -23.08
N GLY A 141 18.18 -6.12 -22.99
CA GLY A 141 19.04 -5.30 -23.87
C GLY A 141 18.77 -5.45 -25.37
N LYS A 142 19.49 -4.69 -26.20
CA LYS A 142 19.87 -5.13 -27.54
C LYS A 142 21.39 -5.10 -27.54
N ILE A 143 21.97 -6.29 -27.38
CA ILE A 143 23.39 -6.61 -27.11
C ILE A 143 23.80 -6.18 -25.69
#